data_AF-A0A091FCH9-F1
#
_entry.id   AF-A0A091FCH9-F1
#
_cell.length_a   1.000
_cell.length_b   1.000
_cell.length_c   1.000
_cell.angle_alpha   90.00
_cell.angle_beta   90.00
_cell.angle_gamma   90.00
#
_symmetry.space_group_name_H-M   'P 1'
#
loop_
_entity.id
_entity.type
_entity.pdbx_description
1 polymer ?
#
loop_
_entity_poly.entity_id
_entity_poly.type
_entity_poly.pdbx_seq_one_letter_code
_entity_poly.pdbx_strand_id
1 'polypeptide(L)' 'MFWIYISDLLDVLADKLSKIKKEHGADSIAGLSSARCTNEENYLFQKFMRAAIGTNNVDHCARL' A
#
# COMPACT_ATOMS: atom_id res chain seq x y z
N MET A 1 -2.36 -25.27 -4.86
CA MET A 1 -1.29 -24.76 -5.75
C MET A 1 -1.41 -23.24 -5.98
N PHE A 2 -2.56 -22.69 -6.42
CA PHE A 2 -2.75 -21.24 -6.65
C PHE A 2 -2.49 -20.31 -5.43
N TRP A 3 -2.92 -20.72 -4.23
CA TRP A 3 -2.74 -19.93 -3.00
C TRP A 3 -1.29 -19.74 -2.56
N ILE A 4 -0.42 -20.71 -2.84
CA ILE A 4 1.02 -20.64 -2.54
C ILE A 4 1.67 -19.52 -3.36
N TYR A 5 1.35 -19.43 -4.66
CA TYR A 5 1.88 -18.39 -5.53
C TYR A 5 1.49 -16.97 -5.11
N ILE A 6 0.27 -16.79 -4.56
CA ILE A 6 -0.16 -15.48 -4.05
C ILE A 6 0.64 -15.10 -2.81
N SER A 7 0.85 -16.05 -1.88
CA SER A 7 1.66 -15.80 -0.68
C SER A 7 3.10 -15.41 -1.04
N ASP A 8 3.74 -16.20 -1.89
CA ASP A 8 5.13 -15.96 -2.31
C ASP A 8 5.28 -14.58 -2.99
N LEU A 9 4.30 -14.18 -3.80
CA LEU A 9 4.30 -12.86 -4.44
C LEU A 9 4.14 -11.73 -3.41
N LEU A 10 3.25 -11.90 -2.44
CA LEU A 10 3.03 -10.89 -1.40
C LEU A 10 4.26 -10.74 -0.50
N ASP A 11 4.97 -11.83 -0.19
CA ASP A 11 6.22 -11.78 0.58
C ASP A 11 7.31 -10.99 -0.16
N VAL A 12 7.48 -11.23 -1.47
CA VAL A 12 8.41 -10.47 -2.31
C VAL A 12 8.06 -8.98 -2.35
N LEU A 13 6.76 -8.63 -2.41
CA LEU A 13 6.32 -7.23 -2.39
C LEU A 13 6.57 -6.58 -1.04
N ALA A 14 6.29 -7.28 0.06
CA ALA A 14 6.51 -6.80 1.42
C ALA A 14 7.99 -6.52 1.69
N ASP A 15 8.87 -7.42 1.25
CA ASP A 15 10.32 -7.26 1.37
C ASP A 15 10.84 -6.05 0.60
N LYS A 16 10.38 -5.87 -0.65
CA LYS A 16 10.76 -4.72 -1.47
C LYS A 16 10.27 -3.40 -0.90
N LEU A 17 9.01 -3.32 -0.47
CA LEU A 17 8.46 -2.12 0.16
C LEU A 17 9.19 -1.80 1.47
N SER A 18 9.50 -2.82 2.27
CA SER A 18 10.26 -2.66 3.52
C SER A 18 11.68 -2.16 3.25
N LYS A 19 12.34 -2.66 2.19
CA LYS A 19 13.67 -2.20 1.79
C LYS A 19 13.66 -0.73 1.35
N ILE A 20 12.72 -0.35 0.48
CA ILE A 20 12.55 1.03 0.02
C ILE A 20 12.30 1.96 1.22
N LYS A 21 11.39 1.58 2.12
CA LYS A 21 11.12 2.35 3.34
C LYS A 21 12.35 2.53 4.22
N LYS A 22 13.20 1.50 4.36
CA LYS A 22 14.45 1.56 5.14
C LYS A 22 15.51 2.44 4.49
N GLU A 23 15.66 2.36 3.17
CA GLU A 23 16.73 3.05 2.42
C GLU A 23 16.38 4.51 2.11
N HIS A 24 15.11 4.82 1.86
CA HIS A 24 14.66 6.13 1.37
C HIS A 24 13.61 6.81 2.26
N GLY A 25 13.24 6.18 3.38
CA GLY A 25 12.21 6.69 4.29
C GLY A 25 10.78 6.37 3.83
N ALA A 26 9.81 6.48 4.73
CA ALA A 26 8.41 6.12 4.47
C ALA A 26 7.76 6.99 3.37
N ASP A 27 8.11 8.28 3.30
CA ASP A 27 7.54 9.22 2.33
C ASP A 27 8.04 9.00 0.89
N SER A 28 8.97 8.08 0.66
CA SER A 28 9.33 7.62 -0.68
C SER A 28 8.27 6.71 -1.32
N ILE A 29 7.25 6.30 -0.56
CA ILE A 29 6.16 5.43 -1.01
C ILE A 29 4.87 6.26 -1.09
N ALA A 30 4.12 6.09 -2.17
CA ALA A 30 2.82 6.73 -2.37
C ALA A 30 1.75 5.68 -2.74
N GLY A 31 0.50 5.97 -2.35
CA GLY A 31 -0.64 5.09 -2.59
C GLY A 31 -1.77 5.79 -3.36
N LEU A 32 -2.36 5.11 -4.33
CA LEU A 32 -3.50 5.59 -5.11
C LEU A 32 -4.74 4.74 -4.84
N SER A 33 -5.77 5.36 -4.29
CA SER A 33 -7.06 4.73 -3.96
C SER A 33 -8.11 4.97 -5.06
N SER A 34 -9.14 4.13 -5.09
CA SER A 34 -10.10 4.04 -6.19
C SER A 34 -11.51 4.45 -5.77
N ALA A 35 -12.17 5.25 -6.61
CA ALA A 35 -13.56 5.63 -6.49
C ALA A 35 -14.52 4.46 -6.80
N ARG A 36 -13.98 3.35 -7.33
CA ARG A 36 -14.72 2.11 -7.58
C ARG A 36 -14.65 1.12 -6.41
N CYS A 37 -13.84 1.41 -5.40
CA CYS A 37 -13.79 0.62 -4.16
C CYS A 37 -14.78 1.17 -3.13
N THR A 38 -15.15 0.36 -2.14
CA THR A 38 -16.01 0.82 -1.06
C THR A 38 -15.29 1.79 -0.12
N ASN A 39 -16.05 2.50 0.71
CA ASN A 39 -15.48 3.39 1.71
C ASN A 39 -14.63 2.62 2.73
N GLU A 40 -15.02 1.39 3.08
CA GLU A 40 -14.31 0.51 4.00
C GLU A 40 -12.96 0.07 3.41
N GLU A 41 -12.92 -0.27 2.13
CA GLU A 41 -11.68 -0.63 1.43
C GLU A 41 -10.73 0.57 1.36
N ASN A 42 -11.25 1.75 1.03
CA ASN A 42 -10.47 2.99 1.00
C ASN A 42 -9.98 3.40 2.40
N TYR A 43 -10.76 3.14 3.44
CA TYR A 43 -10.34 3.33 4.83
C TYR A 43 -9.20 2.36 5.20
N LEU A 44 -9.34 1.08 4.86
CA LEU A 44 -8.32 0.07 5.13
C LEU A 44 -7.00 0.40 4.41
N PHE A 45 -7.08 0.85 3.16
CA PHE A 45 -5.93 1.29 2.39
C PHE A 45 -5.23 2.49 3.02
N GLN A 46 -6.00 3.53 3.40
CA GLN A 46 -5.45 4.69 4.09
C GLN A 46 -4.82 4.32 5.44
N LYS A 47 -5.44 3.40 6.18
CA LYS A 47 -4.88 2.89 7.44
C LYS A 47 -3.58 2.14 7.20
N PHE A 48 -3.48 1.31 6.17
CA PHE A 48 -2.24 0.63 5.81
C PHE A 48 -1.12 1.64 5.49
N MET A 49 -1.39 2.62 4.64
CA MET A 49 -0.40 3.63 4.27
C MET A 49 0.05 4.47 5.46
N ARG A 50 -0.88 4.91 6.31
CA ARG A 50 -0.56 5.80 7.44
C ARG A 50 0.00 5.07 8.66
N ALA A 51 -0.55 3.91 9.02
CA ALA A 51 -0.16 3.20 10.24
C ALA A 51 0.94 2.16 10.00
N ALA A 52 0.90 1.42 8.88
CA ALA A 52 1.89 0.37 8.61
C ALA A 52 3.09 0.91 7.82
N ILE A 53 2.84 1.63 6.72
CA ILE A 53 3.91 2.26 5.93
C ILE A 53 4.45 3.49 6.65
N GLY A 54 3.60 4.31 7.26
CA GLY A 54 4.01 5.49 8.03
C GLY A 54 4.11 6.76 7.19
N THR A 55 3.39 6.83 6.07
CA THR A 55 3.36 8.01 5.19
C THR A 55 1.94 8.56 5.04
N ASN A 56 1.84 9.87 4.80
CA ASN A 56 0.60 10.54 4.47
C ASN A 56 0.38 10.71 2.95
N ASN A 57 1.31 10.20 2.13
CA ASN A 57 1.28 10.26 0.66
C ASN A 57 0.23 9.31 0.08
N VAL A 58 -1.04 9.69 0.22
CA VAL A 58 -2.19 8.96 -0.29
C VAL A 58 -3.06 9.89 -1.12
N ASP A 59 -3.41 9.44 -2.32
CA ASP A 59 -4.32 10.16 -3.20
C ASP A 59 -5.48 9.27 -3.68
N HIS A 60 -6.52 9.89 -4.22
CA HIS A 60 -7.77 9.24 -4.62
C HIS A 60 -8.23 9.78 -5.97
N CYS A 61 -8.62 8.90 -6.90
CA CYS A 61 -8.97 9.30 -8.27
C CYS A 61 -10.12 10.31 -8.42
N ALA A 62 -10.95 10.54 -7.40
CA ALA A 62 -11.91 11.66 -7.38
C ALA A 62 -11.28 13.05 -7.14
N ARG A 63 -9.95 13.12 -6.98
CA ARG A 63 -9.16 14.36 -6.85
C ARG A 63 -8.39 14.74 -8.13
N LEU A 64 -8.50 13.92 -9.18
CA LEU A 64 -8.09 14.21 -10.56
C LEU A 64 -9.30 14.67 -11.37
#